data_AF-A0A844WZM6-F1
#
_entry.id   AF-A0A844WZM6-F1
#
_cell.length_a   1.000
_cell.length_b   1.000
_cell.length_c   1.000
_cell.angle_alpha   90.00
_cell.angle_beta   90.00
_cell.angle_gamma   90.00
#
_symmetry.space_group_name_H-M   'P 1'
#
loop_
_entity.id
_entity.type
_entity.pdbx_description
1 polymer ?
#
loop_
_entity_poly.entity_id
_entity_poly.type
_entity_poly.pdbx_seq_one_letter_code
_entity_poly.pdbx_strand_id
1 'polypeptide(L)'
;MIKELHWLEKTKKLLVDNGGAELYCLLEVMYKEQKMNFLQFIYDASRGIGAVISEGVEYILDQDLYNPEEFDGVTFVFGDFEGFPMSVQQFISLMQIVSDAYTEAHPKNEDSIEFYMNKLRERYSK
;
A
#
# COMPACT_ATOMS: atom_id res chain seq x y z
N MET A 1 11.69 5.70 19.50
CA MET A 1 11.49 5.79 18.04
C MET A 1 12.18 4.59 17.42
N ILE A 2 11.42 3.67 16.83
CA ILE A 2 11.97 2.50 16.14
C ILE A 2 12.72 3.05 14.92
N LYS A 3 14.01 2.74 14.76
CA LYS A 3 14.84 3.27 13.64
C LYS A 3 14.23 3.01 12.26
N GLU A 4 13.36 2.01 12.16
CA GLU A 4 12.71 1.59 10.93
C GLU A 4 11.56 2.50 10.47
N LEU A 5 11.04 3.41 11.31
CA LEU A 5 9.90 4.27 10.92
C LEU A 5 10.30 5.59 10.26
N HIS A 6 11.58 5.97 10.34
CA HIS A 6 12.00 7.34 10.00
C HIS A 6 11.78 7.69 8.53
N TRP A 7 11.89 6.73 7.62
CA TRP A 7 11.61 6.93 6.20
C TRP A 7 10.12 7.22 5.97
N LEU A 8 9.24 6.48 6.66
CA LEU A 8 7.80 6.63 6.54
C LEU A 8 7.36 8.00 7.08
N GLU A 9 7.91 8.44 8.22
CA GLU A 9 7.65 9.77 8.79
C GLU A 9 8.04 10.91 7.84
N LYS A 10 9.18 10.80 7.14
CA LYS A 10 9.62 11.79 6.14
C LYS A 10 8.64 11.88 4.96
N THR A 11 8.09 10.75 4.55
CA THR A 11 7.19 10.65 3.40
C THR A 11 5.74 11.01 3.76
N LYS A 12 5.41 11.11 5.05
CA LYS A 12 4.06 11.42 5.55
C LYS A 12 3.43 12.62 4.85
N LYS A 13 4.11 13.76 4.84
CA LYS A 13 3.54 15.00 4.27
C LYS A 13 3.22 14.82 2.79
N LEU A 14 4.16 14.26 2.04
CA LEU A 14 3.99 14.02 0.61
C LEU A 14 2.81 13.06 0.34
N LEU A 15 2.71 11.96 1.08
CA LEU A 15 1.58 11.02 0.93
C LEU A 15 0.25 11.67 1.25
N VAL A 16 0.14 12.34 2.40
CA VAL A 16 -1.11 12.96 2.86
C VAL A 16 -1.57 14.06 1.90
N ASP A 17 -0.65 14.89 1.42
CA ASP A 17 -0.97 15.95 0.45
C ASP A 17 -1.47 15.37 -0.90
N ASN A 18 -1.17 14.10 -1.21
CA ASN A 18 -1.64 13.38 -2.40
C ASN A 18 -2.83 12.42 -2.10
N GLY A 19 -3.46 12.56 -0.93
CA GLY A 19 -4.64 11.76 -0.54
C GLY A 19 -4.31 10.37 0.02
N GLY A 20 -3.04 10.08 0.33
CA GLY A 20 -2.59 8.79 0.87
C GLY A 20 -2.62 8.69 2.40
N ALA A 21 -3.55 9.37 3.07
CA ALA A 21 -3.63 9.35 4.53
C ALA A 21 -3.94 7.95 5.09
N GLU A 22 -4.87 7.23 4.44
CA GLU A 22 -5.25 5.87 4.81
C GLU A 22 -4.10 4.88 4.57
N LEU A 23 -3.42 4.96 3.42
CA LEU A 23 -2.22 4.17 3.13
C LEU A 23 -1.11 4.44 4.17
N TYR A 24 -0.86 5.70 4.52
CA TYR A 24 0.11 6.04 5.56
C TYR A 24 -0.26 5.40 6.91
N CYS A 25 -1.53 5.48 7.31
CA CYS A 25 -2.02 4.87 8.54
C CYS A 25 -1.82 3.35 8.54
N LEU A 26 -2.18 2.68 7.44
CA LEU A 26 -2.02 1.24 7.29
C LEU A 26 -0.55 0.83 7.42
N LEU A 27 0.36 1.50 6.71
CA LEU A 27 1.80 1.25 6.81
C LEU A 27 2.34 1.50 8.23
N GLU A 28 1.87 2.56 8.89
CA GLU A 28 2.27 2.88 10.26
C GLU A 28 1.87 1.77 11.23
N VAL A 29 0.64 1.23 11.11
CA VAL A 29 0.16 0.10 11.92
C VAL A 29 0.99 -1.16 11.62
N MET A 30 1.23 -1.48 10.35
CA MET A 30 2.07 -2.64 9.96
C MET A 30 3.45 -2.59 10.61
N TYR A 31 4.08 -1.42 10.67
CA TYR A 31 5.36 -1.24 11.35
C TYR A 31 5.25 -1.36 12.87
N LYS A 32 4.27 -0.70 13.49
CA LYS A 32 4.07 -0.74 14.95
C LYS A 32 3.81 -2.16 15.44
N GLU A 33 3.10 -2.97 14.65
CA GLU A 33 2.83 -4.37 14.92
C GLU A 33 3.94 -5.34 14.46
N GLN A 34 5.03 -4.83 13.88
CA GLN A 34 6.15 -5.63 13.34
C GLN A 34 5.71 -6.66 12.28
N LYS A 35 4.68 -6.32 11.50
CA LYS A 35 4.13 -7.14 10.41
C LYS A 35 4.59 -6.69 9.02
N MET A 36 5.44 -5.66 8.95
CA MET A 36 5.93 -5.14 7.68
C MET A 36 6.86 -6.13 6.97
N ASN A 37 6.41 -6.62 5.81
CA ASN A 37 7.25 -7.20 4.77
C ASN A 37 6.95 -6.47 3.46
N PHE A 38 7.72 -5.41 3.18
CA PHE A 38 7.40 -4.51 2.07
C PHE A 38 7.46 -5.20 0.69
N LEU A 39 8.39 -6.14 0.51
CA LEU A 39 8.49 -6.89 -0.74
C LEU A 39 7.25 -7.77 -0.97
N GLN A 40 6.78 -8.44 0.09
CA GLN A 40 5.55 -9.23 0.02
C GLN A 40 4.33 -8.33 -0.20
N PHE A 41 4.28 -7.19 0.50
CA PHE A 41 3.21 -6.20 0.36
C PHE A 41 3.06 -5.72 -1.09
N ILE A 42 4.15 -5.35 -1.76
CA ILE A 42 4.08 -4.92 -3.17
C ILE A 42 3.82 -6.10 -4.13
N TYR A 43 4.34 -7.29 -3.83
CA TYR A 43 4.06 -8.50 -4.59
C TYR A 43 2.57 -8.84 -4.60
N ASP A 44 1.92 -8.82 -3.43
CA ASP A 44 0.49 -9.11 -3.29
C ASP A 44 -0.36 -8.03 -3.97
N ALA A 45 -0.03 -6.75 -3.75
CA ALA A 45 -0.69 -5.65 -4.44
C ALA A 45 -0.61 -5.79 -5.97
N SER A 46 0.56 -6.19 -6.50
CA SER A 46 0.75 -6.42 -7.94
C SER A 46 -0.11 -7.55 -8.52
N ARG A 47 -0.62 -8.44 -7.65
CA ARG A 47 -1.53 -9.53 -7.98
C ARG A 47 -3.00 -9.18 -7.72
N GLY A 48 -3.30 -7.98 -7.25
CA GLY A 48 -4.65 -7.56 -6.89
C GLY A 48 -5.11 -8.06 -5.53
N ILE A 49 -4.17 -8.41 -4.65
CA ILE A 49 -4.45 -8.92 -3.31
C ILE A 49 -4.09 -7.81 -2.33
N GLY A 50 -5.06 -7.44 -1.49
CA GLY A 50 -4.91 -6.48 -0.41
C GLY A 50 -4.11 -7.06 0.76
N ALA A 51 -4.26 -6.46 1.94
CA ALA A 51 -3.65 -7.02 3.14
C ALA A 51 -4.50 -6.78 4.37
N VAL A 52 -4.61 -7.83 5.19
CA VAL A 52 -5.18 -7.79 6.53
C VAL A 52 -4.04 -7.69 7.53
N ILE A 53 -3.93 -6.55 8.20
CA ILE A 53 -2.84 -6.26 9.13
C ILE A 53 -3.23 -6.76 10.52
N SER A 54 -4.41 -6.33 10.99
CA SER A 54 -5.04 -6.78 12.22
C SER A 54 -6.56 -6.71 12.05
N GLU A 55 -7.32 -7.20 13.03
CA GLU A 55 -8.78 -7.16 12.98
C GLU A 55 -9.26 -5.72 12.76
N GLY A 56 -10.00 -5.52 11.67
CA GLY A 56 -10.48 -4.21 11.25
C GLY A 56 -9.39 -3.27 10.71
N VAL A 57 -8.18 -3.73 10.40
CA VAL A 57 -7.16 -2.89 9.74
C VAL A 57 -6.68 -3.57 8.47
N GLU A 58 -7.22 -3.14 7.35
CA GLU A 58 -6.97 -3.78 6.06
C GLU A 58 -7.15 -2.81 4.89
N TYR A 59 -6.69 -3.24 3.72
CA TYR A 59 -7.10 -2.65 2.45
C TYR A 59 -7.46 -3.77 1.48
N ILE A 60 -8.37 -3.47 0.57
CA ILE A 60 -9.02 -4.42 -0.32
C ILE A 60 -8.69 -4.05 -1.76
N LEU A 61 -8.31 -5.06 -2.54
CA LEU A 61 -8.11 -5.00 -3.98
C LEU A 61 -9.04 -6.00 -4.70
N ASP A 62 -8.96 -6.04 -6.02
CA ASP A 62 -9.94 -6.73 -6.84
C ASP A 62 -10.02 -8.26 -6.62
N GLN A 63 -8.92 -8.91 -6.22
CA GLN A 63 -8.91 -10.36 -5.94
C GLN A 63 -9.41 -10.70 -4.53
N ASP A 64 -9.62 -9.72 -3.67
CA ASP A 64 -10.21 -9.94 -2.36
C ASP A 64 -11.75 -10.02 -2.42
N LEU A 65 -12.34 -9.52 -3.52
CA LEU A 65 -13.77 -9.54 -3.75
C LEU A 65 -14.24 -10.92 -4.25
N TYR A 66 -15.46 -11.31 -3.87
CA TYR A 66 -16.11 -12.50 -4.42
C TYR A 66 -16.27 -12.42 -5.95
N ASN A 67 -16.51 -11.22 -6.46
CA ASN A 67 -16.60 -10.91 -7.88
C ASN A 67 -15.65 -9.75 -8.22
N PRO A 68 -14.49 -10.00 -8.85
CA PRO A 68 -13.53 -8.96 -9.21
C PRO A 68 -14.10 -7.88 -10.16
N GLU A 69 -15.20 -8.15 -10.88
CA GLU A 69 -15.87 -7.15 -11.73
C GLU A 69 -16.57 -6.05 -10.93
N GLU A 70 -16.80 -6.26 -9.63
CA GLU A 70 -17.37 -5.26 -8.71
C GLU A 70 -16.31 -4.29 -8.16
N PHE A 71 -15.04 -4.49 -8.52
CA PHE A 71 -13.96 -3.61 -8.09
C PHE A 71 -14.08 -2.23 -8.74
N ASP A 72 -14.37 -1.21 -7.93
CA ASP A 72 -14.50 0.18 -8.35
C ASP A 72 -13.40 1.11 -7.78
N GLY A 73 -12.55 0.58 -6.90
CA GLY A 73 -11.43 1.29 -6.31
C GLY A 73 -10.82 0.56 -5.12
N VAL A 74 -9.72 1.09 -4.61
CA VAL A 74 -9.04 0.57 -3.43
C VAL A 74 -9.74 1.08 -2.18
N THR A 75 -10.22 0.16 -1.35
CA THR A 75 -10.91 0.50 -0.10
C THR A 75 -10.00 0.20 1.08
N PHE A 76 -9.96 1.11 2.04
CA PHE A 76 -9.25 0.93 3.31
C PHE A 76 -10.27 0.79 4.44
N VAL A 77 -10.00 -0.10 5.39
CA VAL A 77 -10.87 -0.38 6.54
C VAL A 77 -10.09 -0.16 7.83
N PHE A 78 -10.69 0.58 8.77
CA PHE A 78 -10.15 0.91 10.10
C PHE A 78 -11.25 0.77 11.17
N GLY A 79 -11.30 -0.36 11.87
CA GLY A 79 -12.39 -0.75 12.76
C GLY A 79 -13.69 -0.89 11.98
N ASP A 80 -14.75 -0.23 12.45
CA ASP A 80 -16.06 -0.19 11.77
C ASP A 80 -16.12 0.86 10.64
N PHE A 81 -15.02 1.57 10.37
CA PHE A 81 -14.96 2.58 9.33
C PHE A 81 -14.41 1.99 8.03
N GLU A 82 -15.23 1.98 7.00
CA GLU A 82 -14.84 1.71 5.62
C GLU A 82 -14.67 3.05 4.88
N GLY A 83 -13.47 3.29 4.35
CA GLY A 83 -13.15 4.46 3.56
C GLY A 83 -13.90 4.48 2.22
N PHE A 84 -13.98 5.65 1.59
CA PHE A 84 -14.48 5.72 0.22
C PHE A 84 -13.45 5.12 -0.75
N PRO A 85 -13.87 4.37 -1.79
CA PRO A 85 -12.95 3.79 -2.74
C PRO A 85 -12.03 4.84 -3.38
N MET A 86 -10.73 4.63 -3.23
CA MET A 86 -9.69 5.41 -3.90
C MET A 86 -9.51 4.91 -5.33
N SER A 87 -9.37 5.82 -6.30
CA SER A 87 -9.08 5.40 -7.68
C SER A 87 -7.78 4.59 -7.74
N VAL A 88 -7.76 3.55 -8.56
CA VAL A 88 -6.59 2.67 -8.71
C VAL A 88 -5.35 3.42 -9.20
N GLN A 89 -5.53 4.42 -10.07
CA GLN A 89 -4.43 5.26 -10.54
C GLN A 89 -3.82 6.12 -9.43
N GLN A 90 -4.66 6.63 -8.52
CA GLN A 90 -4.18 7.33 -7.34
C GLN A 90 -3.44 6.36 -6.40
N PHE A 91 -3.98 5.15 -6.18
CA PHE A 91 -3.30 4.12 -5.39
C PHE A 91 -1.92 3.79 -5.95
N ILE A 92 -1.80 3.54 -7.26
CA ILE A 92 -0.50 3.28 -7.93
C ILE A 92 0.48 4.44 -7.71
N SER A 93 0.01 5.68 -7.83
CA SER A 93 0.85 6.87 -7.65
C SER A 93 1.37 6.97 -6.21
N LEU A 94 0.53 6.65 -5.23
CA LEU A 94 0.91 6.61 -3.82
C LEU A 94 1.86 5.45 -3.53
N MET A 95 1.61 4.26 -4.09
CA MET A 95 2.49 3.10 -3.98
C MET A 95 3.89 3.38 -4.54
N GLN A 96 3.99 4.20 -5.59
CA GLN A 96 5.30 4.66 -6.07
C GLN A 96 6.02 5.50 -5.02
N ILE A 97 5.34 6.51 -4.46
CA ILE A 97 5.91 7.39 -3.43
C ILE A 97 6.42 6.57 -2.23
N VAL A 98 5.64 5.57 -1.80
CA VAL A 98 6.04 4.67 -0.71
C VAL A 98 7.24 3.81 -1.12
N SER A 99 7.23 3.24 -2.33
CA SER A 99 8.29 2.37 -2.82
C SER A 99 9.61 3.11 -2.95
N ASP A 100 9.61 4.32 -3.51
CA ASP A 100 10.80 5.17 -3.64
C ASP A 100 11.41 5.49 -2.26
N ALA A 101 10.56 5.85 -1.31
CA ALA A 101 11.01 6.16 0.05
C ALA A 101 11.52 4.91 0.79
N TYR A 102 10.91 3.75 0.56
CA TYR A 102 11.34 2.50 1.15
C TYR A 102 12.69 2.05 0.58
N THR A 103 12.90 2.12 -0.74
CA THR A 103 14.14 1.71 -1.40
C THR A 103 15.30 2.64 -1.08
N GLU A 104 15.06 3.95 -0.96
CA GLU A 104 16.07 4.91 -0.47
C GLU A 104 16.60 4.51 0.92
N ALA A 105 15.70 4.07 1.81
CA ALA A 105 16.06 3.62 3.15
C ALA A 105 16.59 2.17 3.21
N HIS A 106 16.19 1.31 2.26
CA HIS A 106 16.48 -0.12 2.23
C HIS A 106 16.85 -0.60 0.82
N PRO A 107 18.04 -0.25 0.30
CA PRO A 107 18.39 -0.44 -1.11
C PRO A 107 18.54 -1.92 -1.53
N LYS A 108 18.54 -2.87 -0.60
CA LYS A 108 18.82 -4.29 -0.86
C LYS A 108 17.86 -4.94 -1.87
N ASN A 109 16.61 -4.48 -1.95
CA ASN A 109 15.55 -5.10 -2.74
C ASN A 109 14.99 -4.19 -3.84
N GLU A 110 15.70 -3.12 -4.20
CA GLU A 110 15.24 -2.10 -5.16
C GLU A 110 14.74 -2.69 -6.49
N ASP A 111 15.55 -3.53 -7.15
CA ASP A 111 15.17 -4.17 -8.42
C ASP A 111 13.89 -5.00 -8.30
N SER A 112 13.71 -5.71 -7.19
CA SER A 112 12.52 -6.55 -6.97
C SER A 112 11.29 -5.71 -6.67
N ILE A 113 11.44 -4.60 -5.94
CA ILE A 113 10.37 -3.66 -5.67
C ILE A 113 9.92 -2.97 -6.96
N GLU A 114 10.86 -2.47 -7.78
CA GLU A 114 10.52 -1.84 -9.06
C GLU A 114 9.90 -2.85 -10.03
N PHE A 115 10.37 -4.11 -10.04
CA PHE A 115 9.73 -5.17 -10.82
C PHE A 115 8.24 -5.35 -10.45
N TYR A 116 7.91 -5.41 -9.15
CA TYR A 116 6.53 -5.55 -8.71
C TYR A 116 5.69 -4.27 -8.85
N MET A 117 6.30 -3.09 -8.71
CA MET A 117 5.65 -1.82 -9.08
C MET A 117 5.24 -1.81 -10.56
N ASN A 118 6.10 -2.31 -11.45
CA ASN A 118 5.75 -2.46 -12.87
C ASN A 118 4.61 -3.46 -13.08
N LYS A 119 4.61 -4.59 -12.37
CA LYS A 119 3.50 -5.56 -12.42
C LYS A 119 2.18 -4.96 -11.91
N LEU A 120 2.23 -4.15 -10.86
CA LEU A 120 1.08 -3.41 -10.36
C LEU A 120 0.52 -2.44 -11.41
N ARG A 121 1.39 -1.67 -12.07
CA ARG A 121 0.99 -0.77 -13.17
C ARG A 121 0.40 -1.55 -14.34
N GLU A 122 1.04 -2.64 -14.76
CA GLU A 122 0.57 -3.50 -15.87
C GLU A 122 -0.83 -4.04 -15.60
N ARG A 123 -1.09 -4.51 -14.38
CA ARG A 123 -2.40 -5.05 -13.96
C ARG A 123 -3.54 -4.06 -14.20
N TYR A 124 -3.33 -2.81 -13.82
CA TYR A 124 -4.36 -1.77 -13.85
C TYR A 124 -4.10 -0.70 -14.92
N SER A 125 -3.41 -1.09 -16.00
CA SER A 125 -3.12 -0.21 -17.14
C SER A 125 -4.30 -0.02 -18.10
N LYS A 126 -5.43 -0.69 -17.83
CA LYS A 126 -6.64 -0.67 -18.66
C LYS A 126 -7.64 0.35 -18.17
#